data_AF-U7Q6L1-F1
#
_entry.id   AF-U7Q6L1-F1
#
_cell.length_a   1.000
_cell.length_b   1.000
_cell.length_c   1.000
_cell.angle_alpha   90.00
_cell.angle_beta   90.00
_cell.angle_gamma   90.00
#
_symmetry.space_group_name_H-M   'P 1'
#
loop_
_entity.id
_entity.type
_entity.pdbx_description
1 polymer ?
#
loop_
_entity_poly.entity_id
_entity_poly.type
_entity_poly.pdbx_seq_one_letter_code
_entity_poly.pdbx_strand_id
1 'polypeptide(L)'
;TATEDLGQTPVGVETIPTKWDVYEQFLRIPYYILFDPENNKLEAFHLVGSRYEQLEPTEQRIWIPGLELGLGLWKGVYQGIERQWLRWSDVRGSWIEVRSEE
;
A
#
# COMPACT_ATOMS: atom_id res chain seq x y z
N THR A 1 -14.68 0.79 -1.29
CA THR A 1 -14.29 2.21 -1.13
C THR A 1 -13.23 2.30 -0.04
N ALA A 2 -12.40 3.36 -0.01
CA ALA A 2 -11.32 3.51 0.98
C ALA A 2 -11.79 3.27 2.44
N THR A 3 -13.02 3.66 2.75
CA THR A 3 -13.70 3.41 4.03
C THR A 3 -13.84 1.92 4.39
N GLU A 4 -14.12 1.04 3.42
CA GLU A 4 -14.21 -0.42 3.65
C GLU A 4 -12.82 -1.04 3.86
N ASP A 5 -11.82 -0.55 3.13
CA ASP A 5 -10.44 -1.02 3.22
C ASP A 5 -9.76 -0.56 4.52
N LEU A 6 -10.24 0.53 5.14
CA LEU A 6 -9.83 1.03 6.46
C LEU A 6 -10.69 0.49 7.63
N GLY A 7 -11.63 -0.41 7.37
CA GLY A 7 -12.49 -1.00 8.40
C GLY A 7 -13.52 -0.03 9.02
N GLN A 8 -13.85 1.08 8.34
CA GLN A 8 -14.75 2.13 8.83
C GLN A 8 -16.21 1.95 8.37
N THR A 9 -16.67 0.72 8.20
CA THR A 9 -18.05 0.43 7.78
C THR A 9 -19.02 0.58 8.97
N PRO A 10 -20.19 1.23 8.82
CA PRO A 10 -21.20 1.27 9.87
C PRO A 10 -21.67 -0.16 10.20
N VAL A 11 -21.63 -0.52 11.49
CA VAL A 11 -22.04 -1.83 11.98
C VAL A 11 -23.55 -1.99 11.77
N GLY A 12 -23.93 -2.73 10.74
CA GLY A 12 -25.29 -3.15 10.46
C GLY A 12 -25.24 -4.42 9.64
N VAL A 13 -25.89 -5.47 10.13
CA VAL A 13 -25.88 -6.86 9.65
C VAL A 13 -24.73 -7.71 10.24
N GLU A 14 -25.11 -8.83 10.83
CA GLU A 14 -24.29 -9.71 11.66
C GLU A 14 -22.99 -10.20 10.98
N THR A 15 -21.86 -9.73 11.53
CA THR A 15 -20.58 -10.45 11.68
C THR A 15 -19.78 -10.86 10.43
N ILE A 16 -19.78 -10.07 9.36
CA ILE A 16 -18.71 -10.20 8.35
C ILE A 16 -17.54 -9.32 8.81
N PRO A 17 -16.37 -9.91 9.19
CA PRO A 17 -15.20 -9.12 9.56
C PRO A 17 -14.76 -8.26 8.37
N THR A 18 -14.32 -7.02 8.63
CA THR A 18 -13.82 -6.15 7.57
C THR A 18 -12.53 -6.71 6.99
N LYS A 19 -12.14 -6.30 5.78
CA LYS A 19 -10.83 -6.66 5.23
C LYS A 19 -9.69 -6.29 6.19
N TRP A 20 -9.81 -5.14 6.85
CA TRP A 20 -8.87 -4.70 7.88
C TRP A 20 -8.77 -5.72 9.02
N ASP A 21 -9.91 -6.13 9.59
CA ASP A 21 -9.94 -7.13 10.66
C ASP A 21 -9.35 -8.47 10.20
N VAL A 22 -9.70 -8.91 8.98
CA VAL A 22 -9.17 -10.14 8.38
C VAL A 22 -7.64 -10.07 8.25
N TYR A 23 -7.11 -8.97 7.72
CA TYR A 23 -5.68 -8.83 7.49
C TYR A 23 -4.89 -8.61 8.77
N GLU A 24 -5.42 -7.84 9.73
CA GLU A 24 -4.75 -7.53 10.99
C GLU A 24 -4.82 -8.70 11.98
N GLN A 25 -6.01 -9.26 12.18
CA GLN A 25 -6.26 -10.16 13.32
C GLN A 25 -6.12 -11.63 12.94
N PHE A 26 -6.53 -12.00 11.72
CA PHE A 26 -6.56 -13.41 11.29
C PHE A 26 -5.37 -13.81 10.42
N LEU A 27 -5.13 -13.08 9.31
CA LEU A 27 -4.02 -13.38 8.38
C LEU A 27 -2.68 -12.80 8.82
N ARG A 28 -2.70 -11.77 9.68
CA ARG A 28 -1.49 -11.15 10.25
C ARG A 28 -0.52 -10.69 9.16
N ILE A 29 -1.05 -10.05 8.12
CA ILE A 29 -0.25 -9.56 6.99
C ILE A 29 0.70 -8.46 7.51
N PRO A 30 2.02 -8.54 7.26
CA PRO A 30 2.96 -7.63 7.90
C PRO A 30 2.83 -6.18 7.40
N TYR A 31 2.51 -5.99 6.12
CA TYR A 31 2.36 -4.67 5.51
C TYR A 31 1.04 -4.56 4.77
N TYR A 32 0.28 -3.50 5.05
CA TYR A 32 -0.94 -3.16 4.35
C TYR A 32 -0.79 -1.79 3.73
N ILE A 33 -0.92 -1.70 2.40
CA ILE A 33 -0.63 -0.46 1.65
C ILE A 33 -1.86 -0.11 0.82
N LEU A 34 -2.30 1.13 0.95
CA LEU A 34 -3.41 1.72 0.22
C LEU A 34 -2.89 2.81 -0.69
N PHE A 35 -3.37 2.80 -1.94
CA PHE A 35 -3.07 3.83 -2.91
C PHE A 35 -4.36 4.43 -3.43
N ASP A 36 -4.49 5.74 -3.27
CA ASP A 36 -5.55 6.54 -3.86
C ASP A 36 -5.05 7.16 -5.17
N PRO A 37 -5.49 6.66 -6.35
CA PRO A 37 -5.06 7.17 -7.64
C PRO A 37 -5.62 8.55 -7.98
N GLU A 38 -6.70 9.01 -7.33
CA GLU A 38 -7.30 10.32 -7.58
C GLU A 38 -6.48 11.42 -6.89
N ASN A 39 -6.07 11.17 -5.63
CA ASN A 39 -5.31 12.12 -4.83
C ASN A 39 -3.79 11.86 -4.83
N ASN A 40 -3.34 10.81 -5.51
CA ASN A 40 -1.97 10.32 -5.48
C ASN A 40 -1.44 10.12 -4.04
N LYS A 41 -2.30 9.60 -3.17
CA LYS A 41 -1.97 9.39 -1.76
C LYS A 41 -1.57 7.94 -1.55
N LEU A 42 -0.41 7.74 -0.95
CA LEU A 42 0.08 6.43 -0.52
C LEU A 42 0.04 6.37 1.01
N GLU A 43 -0.76 5.44 1.52
CA GLU A 43 -0.86 5.17 2.96
C GLU A 43 -0.40 3.75 3.20
N ALA A 44 0.39 3.54 4.24
CA ALA A 44 0.86 2.22 4.58
C ALA A 44 0.77 1.99 6.07
N PHE A 45 0.63 0.72 6.43
CA PHE A 45 0.51 0.26 7.79
C PHE A 45 1.39 -0.95 7.98
N HIS A 46 2.09 -1.00 9.10
CA HIS A 46 2.91 -2.12 9.50
C HIS A 46 2.30 -2.79 10.73
N LEU A 47 2.23 -4.12 10.71
CA LEU A 47 1.73 -4.89 11.83
C LEU A 47 2.77 -4.94 12.95
N VAL A 48 2.56 -4.15 14.01
CA VAL A 48 3.41 -4.13 15.20
C VAL A 48 2.67 -4.79 16.35
N GLY A 49 3.20 -5.90 16.86
CA GLY A 49 2.53 -6.67 17.91
C GLY A 49 1.24 -7.30 17.40
N SER A 50 0.09 -6.69 17.68
CA SER A 50 -1.22 -7.17 17.21
C SER A 50 -2.07 -6.12 16.51
N ARG A 51 -1.49 -4.97 16.17
CA ARG A 51 -2.21 -3.87 15.53
C ARG A 51 -1.40 -3.28 14.40
N TYR A 52 -2.10 -2.77 13.41
CA TYR A 52 -1.52 -1.96 12.38
C TYR A 52 -1.18 -0.57 12.90
N GLU A 53 0.07 -0.17 12.72
CA GLU A 53 0.55 1.19 12.96
C GLU A 53 0.82 1.86 11.62
N GLN A 54 0.39 3.12 11.47
CA GLN A 54 0.60 3.89 10.25
C GLN A 54 2.09 4.15 10.04
N LEU A 55 2.56 3.89 8.82
CA LEU A 55 3.89 4.26 8.35
C LEU A 55 3.80 5.61 7.64
N GLU A 56 4.68 6.53 8.02
CA GLU A 56 4.86 7.78 7.30
C GLU A 56 5.76 7.55 6.07
N PRO A 57 5.24 7.76 4.84
CA PRO A 57 6.06 7.64 3.65
C PRO A 57 7.14 8.72 3.62
N THR A 58 8.37 8.32 3.30
CA THR A 58 9.44 9.27 2.99
C THR A 58 9.45 9.50 1.48
N GLU A 59 9.30 10.74 1.03
CA GLU A 59 9.27 11.07 -0.41
C GLU A 59 8.24 10.24 -1.21
N GLN A 60 7.04 10.01 -0.64
CA GLN A 60 5.99 9.16 -1.23
C GLN A 60 6.43 7.71 -1.48
N ARG A 61 7.36 7.21 -0.65
CA ARG A 61 7.88 5.85 -0.71
C ARG A 61 7.84 5.19 0.67
N ILE A 62 7.46 3.93 0.68
CA ILE A 62 7.42 3.04 1.83
C ILE A 62 8.55 2.03 1.68
N TRP A 63 9.46 2.00 2.64
CA TRP A 63 10.48 0.98 2.70
C TRP A 63 9.94 -0.27 3.40
N ILE A 64 10.16 -1.44 2.83
CA ILE A 64 9.75 -2.74 3.39
C ILE A 64 11.02 -3.54 3.70
N PRO A 65 11.57 -3.43 4.92
CA PRO A 65 12.81 -4.09 5.31
C PRO A 65 12.86 -5.59 5.00
N GLY A 66 11.77 -6.32 5.24
CA GLY A 66 11.72 -7.77 5.03
C GLY A 66 11.82 -8.21 3.57
N LEU A 67 11.60 -7.29 2.61
CA LEU A 67 11.74 -7.56 1.19
C LEU A 67 12.98 -6.91 0.59
N GLU A 68 13.67 -6.05 1.34
CA GLU A 68 14.72 -5.16 0.81
C GLU A 68 14.25 -4.35 -0.42
N LEU A 69 12.97 -3.97 -0.40
CA LEU A 69 12.31 -3.23 -1.47
C LEU A 69 11.55 -2.03 -0.92
N GLY A 70 11.56 -0.95 -1.68
CA GLY A 70 10.70 0.21 -1.45
C GLY A 70 9.55 0.23 -2.45
N LEU A 71 8.33 0.55 -2.01
CA LEU A 71 7.18 0.81 -2.87
C LEU A 71 6.85 2.30 -2.84
N GLY A 72 6.75 2.96 -3.98
CA GLY A 72 6.42 4.37 -4.02
C GLY A 72 5.76 4.82 -5.31
N LEU A 73 5.52 6.12 -5.39
CA LEU A 73 4.89 6.74 -6.55
C LEU A 73 5.94 7.24 -7.55
N TRP A 74 5.88 6.70 -8.77
CA TRP A 74 6.70 7.10 -9.90
C TRP A 74 5.83 7.82 -10.94
N LYS A 75 6.26 9.01 -11.37
CA LYS A 75 5.56 9.74 -12.44
C LYS A 75 6.10 9.31 -13.80
N GLY A 76 5.21 8.85 -14.67
CA GLY A 76 5.54 8.59 -16.07
C GLY A 76 4.39 7.97 -16.85
N VAL A 77 4.72 7.50 -18.06
CA VAL A 77 3.77 6.93 -19.00
C VAL A 77 3.84 5.41 -18.94
N TYR A 78 2.70 4.77 -18.68
CA TYR A 78 2.58 3.31 -18.78
C TYR A 78 1.31 2.98 -19.56
N GLN A 79 1.44 2.12 -20.58
CA GLN A 79 0.36 1.78 -21.52
C GLN A 79 -0.33 3.01 -22.14
N GLY A 80 0.45 4.05 -22.47
CA GLY A 80 -0.05 5.28 -23.08
C GLY A 80 -0.76 6.26 -22.13
N ILE A 81 -0.77 5.98 -20.82
CA ILE A 81 -1.39 6.84 -19.80
C ILE A 81 -0.30 7.47 -18.93
N GLU A 82 -0.23 8.81 -18.93
CA GLU A 82 0.66 9.56 -18.05
C GLU A 82 -0.01 9.80 -16.68
N ARG A 83 0.58 9.27 -15.61
CA ARG A 83 0.13 9.50 -14.21
C ARG A 83 1.20 9.13 -13.20
N GLN A 84 0.89 9.23 -11.90
CA GLN A 84 1.69 8.58 -10.86
C GLN A 84 1.28 7.10 -10.75
N TRP A 85 2.27 6.23 -10.85
CA TRP A 85 2.12 4.78 -10.79
C TRP A 85 2.82 4.25 -9.55
N LEU A 86 2.27 3.18 -8.97
CA LEU A 86 3.00 2.39 -7.99
C LEU A 86 4.18 1.70 -8.67
N ARG A 87 5.38 1.89 -8.12
CA ARG A 87 6.60 1.28 -8.65
C ARG A 87 7.49 0.80 -7.51
N TRP A 88 8.12 -0.35 -7.73
CA TRP A 88 9.11 -0.90 -6.81
C TRP A 88 10.44 -0.19 -7.00
N SER A 89 11.20 -0.07 -5.92
CA SER A 89 12.54 0.49 -5.87
C SER A 89 13.46 -0.42 -5.06
N ASP A 90 14.73 -0.40 -5.40
CA ASP A 90 15.77 -1.14 -4.68
C ASP A 90 16.27 -0.40 -3.42
N VAL A 91 17.23 -1.01 -2.74
CA VAL A 91 17.86 -0.47 -1.52
C VAL A 91 18.58 0.87 -1.74
N ARG A 92 18.95 1.17 -2.99
CA ARG A 92 19.62 2.42 -3.38
C ARG A 92 18.61 3.50 -3.76
N GLY A 93 17.33 3.15 -3.77
CA GLY A 93 16.23 4.02 -4.13
C GLY A 93 16.01 4.16 -5.63
N SER A 94 16.67 3.32 -6.44
CA SER A 94 16.46 3.27 -7.90
C SER A 94 15.19 2.50 -8.23
N TRP A 95 14.38 3.01 -9.15
CA TRP A 95 13.16 2.34 -9.59
C TRP A 95 13.50 1.07 -10.36
N ILE A 96 12.82 -0.02 -10.03
CA ILE A 96 12.92 -1.29 -10.74
C ILE A 96 12.08 -1.19 -12.01
N GLU A 97 12.68 -1.54 -13.14
CA GLU A 97 12.02 -1.59 -14.45
C GLU A 97 11.18 -2.85 -14.59
N VAL A 98 10.02 -2.72 -15.23
CA VAL A 98 9.19 -3.87 -15.57
C VAL A 98 9.67 -4.36 -16.94
N ARG A 99 9.89 -5.68 -17.07
CA ARG A 99 10.45 -6.34 -18.26
C ARG A 99 9.78 -6.05 -19.61
N SER A 100 8.63 -5.38 -19.63
CA SER A 100 7.82 -5.08 -20.80
C SER A 100 7.71 -3.58 -21.11
N GLU A 101 8.66 -2.76 -20.63
CA GLU A 101 8.89 -1.41 -21.15
C GLU A 101 9.70 -1.51 -22.47
N GLU A 102 9.10 -2.08 -23.52
CA GLU A 102 9.59 -2.04 -24.92
C GLU A 102 8.46 -1.58 -25.86
#